data_AF-A0A3D2IU96-F1
#
_entry.id   AF-A0A3D2IU96-F1
#
_cell.length_a   1.000
_cell.length_b   1.000
_cell.length_c   1.000
_cell.angle_alpha   90.00
_cell.angle_beta   90.00
_cell.angle_gamma   90.00
#
_symmetry.space_group_name_H-M   'P 1'
#
loop_
_entity.id
_entity.type
_entity.pdbx_description
1 polymer ?
#
loop_
_entity_poly.entity_id
_entity_poly.type
_entity_poly.pdbx_seq_one_letter_code
_entity_poly.pdbx_strand_id
1 'polypeptide(L)'
;MAKRLINMMIIATASMWALAGCDNNAETAAQASEPVVATADSSTTATKTIDWSVMASGEKPADPANYQYPFALDSQNVRDYAEYFKVDNATAQHNLTVSMASNEALSKALDQLSESYVSHELTDGNEMKLIIHTTPDIAASSYDYVLSDDFAKGLVLPIEIKPDGKKSKAKAHGEMVE
;
A
#
# COMPACT_ATOMS: atom_id res chain seq x y z
N MET A 1 43.72 2.88 -43.95
CA MET A 1 42.30 2.55 -43.85
C MET A 1 41.61 3.53 -42.90
N ALA A 2 40.43 3.97 -43.32
CA ALA A 2 39.36 4.75 -42.68
C ALA A 2 39.62 5.65 -41.45
N LYS A 3 39.28 6.92 -41.68
CA LYS A 3 39.14 8.08 -40.78
C LYS A 3 37.66 8.20 -40.35
N ARG A 4 37.36 8.64 -39.12
CA ARG A 4 36.20 9.49 -38.69
C ARG A 4 36.09 9.46 -37.15
N LEU A 5 36.41 10.54 -36.43
CA LEU A 5 35.70 11.82 -36.19
C LEU A 5 34.62 11.73 -35.09
N ILE A 6 34.99 12.37 -33.97
CA ILE A 6 34.23 12.77 -32.78
C ILE A 6 33.06 13.68 -33.17
N ASN A 7 31.87 13.47 -32.58
CA ASN A 7 30.83 14.50 -32.52
C ASN A 7 30.22 14.57 -31.11
N MET A 8 30.60 15.64 -30.43
CA MET A 8 30.02 16.21 -29.23
C MET A 8 28.88 17.13 -29.68
N MET A 9 27.67 16.97 -29.15
CA MET A 9 26.59 17.96 -29.32
C MET A 9 26.10 18.44 -27.95
N ILE A 10 26.50 19.67 -27.65
CA ILE A 10 25.85 20.57 -26.70
C ILE A 10 24.66 21.18 -27.46
N ILE A 11 23.45 21.08 -26.90
CA ILE A 11 22.31 21.87 -27.35
C ILE A 11 21.92 22.78 -26.19
N ALA A 12 22.45 23.99 -26.25
CA ALA A 12 21.91 25.15 -25.56
C ALA A 12 21.01 25.87 -26.56
N THR A 13 19.71 25.92 -26.30
CA THR A 13 18.80 26.85 -26.98
C THR A 13 18.09 27.66 -25.92
N ALA A 14 18.67 28.82 -25.62
CA ALA A 14 17.93 29.94 -25.08
C ALA A 14 16.96 30.44 -26.16
N SER A 15 15.69 30.62 -25.82
CA SER A 15 14.76 31.40 -26.63
C SER A 15 14.08 32.39 -25.70
N MET A 16 14.67 33.58 -25.67
CA MET A 16 14.05 34.78 -25.13
C MET A 16 12.87 35.14 -26.03
N TRP A 17 11.69 35.35 -25.44
CA TRP A 17 10.63 36.12 -26.09
C TRP A 17 10.56 37.46 -25.37
N ALA A 18 10.92 38.51 -26.11
CA ALA A 18 10.78 39.89 -25.70
C ALA A 18 9.36 40.39 -26.07
N LEU A 19 8.81 41.14 -25.11
CA LEU A 19 7.72 42.13 -25.15
C LEU A 19 7.12 42.51 -26.52
N ALA A 20 5.80 42.38 -26.60
CA ALA A 20 4.93 43.34 -27.28
C ALA A 20 3.97 43.92 -26.22
N GLY A 21 3.90 45.26 -26.13
CA GLY A 21 3.08 46.00 -25.17
C GLY A 21 1.85 46.67 -25.78
N CYS A 22 1.22 47.51 -24.93
CA CYS A 22 0.09 48.45 -25.12
C CYS A 22 -1.31 47.83 -25.08
N ASP A 23 -2.34 48.37 -24.41
CA ASP A 23 -2.53 49.53 -23.52
C ASP A 23 -3.97 49.45 -22.94
N ASN A 24 -4.19 50.10 -21.79
CA ASN A 24 -5.44 50.52 -21.12
C ASN A 24 -6.27 49.58 -20.20
N ASN A 25 -6.05 49.82 -18.90
CA ASN A 25 -7.02 50.15 -17.84
C ASN A 25 -8.23 49.23 -17.56
N ALA A 26 -8.10 48.42 -16.51
CA ALA A 26 -9.07 48.36 -15.41
C ALA A 26 -8.43 47.71 -14.18
N GLU A 27 -8.47 48.40 -13.03
CA GLU A 27 -8.13 47.88 -11.70
C GLU A 27 -8.96 46.63 -11.38
N THR A 28 -8.31 45.57 -10.90
CA THR A 28 -8.82 44.69 -9.82
C THR A 28 -7.64 43.87 -9.28
N ALA A 29 -7.39 43.97 -7.98
CA ALA A 29 -6.40 43.20 -7.24
C ALA A 29 -6.73 41.70 -7.26
N ALA A 30 -5.74 40.84 -7.51
CA ALA A 30 -5.82 39.42 -7.17
C ALA A 30 -4.42 38.79 -7.01
N GLN A 31 -4.21 38.28 -5.78
CA GLN A 31 -3.32 37.22 -5.32
C GLN A 31 -2.21 36.70 -6.26
N ALA A 32 -0.97 36.83 -5.79
CA ALA A 32 0.12 35.93 -6.13
C ALA A 32 -0.33 34.48 -5.82
N SER A 33 -0.45 33.68 -6.87
CA SER A 33 -0.59 32.22 -6.77
C SER A 33 0.67 31.61 -7.37
N GLU A 34 1.39 30.85 -6.54
CA GLU A 34 2.49 29.98 -6.93
C GLU A 34 2.08 29.06 -8.10
N PRO A 35 3.03 28.63 -8.95
CA PRO A 35 2.71 27.67 -9.99
C PRO A 35 2.36 26.34 -9.33
N VAL A 36 1.08 25.96 -9.42
CA VAL A 36 0.63 24.59 -9.19
C VAL A 36 1.44 23.69 -10.12
N VAL A 37 2.33 22.90 -9.52
CA VAL A 37 2.88 21.72 -10.16
C VAL A 37 1.67 20.82 -10.43
N ALA A 38 1.24 20.80 -11.69
CA ALA A 38 0.32 19.79 -12.17
C ALA A 38 1.05 18.44 -12.03
N THR A 39 0.81 17.76 -10.91
CA THR A 39 1.05 16.32 -10.81
C THR A 39 0.28 15.72 -11.97
N ALA A 40 1.01 15.23 -12.97
CA ALA A 40 0.42 14.50 -14.07
C ALA A 40 -0.40 13.38 -13.45
N ASP A 41 -1.71 13.49 -13.60
CA ASP A 41 -2.66 12.42 -13.36
C ASP A 41 -2.25 11.31 -14.34
N SER A 42 -1.38 10.40 -13.88
CA SER A 42 -1.10 9.17 -14.57
C SER A 42 -2.35 8.32 -14.43
N SER A 43 -3.35 8.66 -15.24
CA SER A 43 -4.43 7.78 -15.64
C SER A 43 -3.83 6.66 -16.49
N THR A 44 -2.97 5.87 -15.85
CA THR A 44 -2.53 4.58 -16.36
C THR A 44 -3.73 3.69 -16.13
N THR A 45 -4.48 3.40 -17.20
CA THR A 45 -5.57 2.44 -17.12
C THR A 45 -4.99 1.13 -16.61
N ALA A 46 -5.52 0.61 -15.51
CA ALA A 46 -5.11 -0.70 -15.00
C ALA A 46 -5.25 -1.75 -16.12
N THR A 47 -4.18 -2.49 -16.37
CA THR A 47 -4.11 -3.49 -17.46
C THR A 47 -4.03 -4.91 -16.93
N LYS A 48 -3.83 -5.09 -15.62
CA LYS A 48 -3.71 -6.37 -14.93
C LYS A 48 -4.71 -6.46 -13.78
N THR A 49 -5.22 -7.64 -13.54
CA THR A 49 -6.14 -7.97 -12.44
C THR A 49 -5.60 -9.15 -11.66
N ILE A 50 -5.80 -9.17 -10.34
CA ILE A 50 -5.48 -10.34 -9.52
C ILE A 50 -6.53 -11.43 -9.77
N ASP A 51 -6.08 -12.66 -9.94
CA ASP A 51 -6.96 -13.83 -9.93
C ASP A 51 -7.10 -14.33 -8.49
N TRP A 52 -8.21 -13.99 -7.85
CA TRP A 52 -8.47 -14.44 -6.48
C TRP A 52 -8.79 -15.93 -6.37
N SER A 53 -9.15 -16.59 -7.47
CA SER A 53 -9.52 -18.00 -7.46
C SER A 53 -8.33 -18.92 -7.13
N VAL A 54 -7.11 -18.52 -7.52
CA VAL A 54 -5.87 -19.27 -7.22
C VAL A 54 -5.37 -19.04 -5.79
N MET A 55 -5.95 -18.08 -5.06
CA MET A 55 -5.64 -17.85 -3.64
C MET A 55 -6.52 -18.67 -2.71
N ALA A 56 -7.59 -19.30 -3.19
CA ALA A 56 -8.47 -20.08 -2.33
C ALA A 56 -7.69 -21.20 -1.60
N SER A 57 -7.71 -21.17 -0.27
CA SER A 57 -7.05 -22.20 0.55
C SER A 57 -7.82 -23.52 0.58
N GLY A 58 -9.11 -23.49 0.23
CA GLY A 58 -10.03 -24.63 0.35
C GLY A 58 -10.60 -24.81 1.77
N GLU A 59 -10.16 -24.00 2.73
CA GLU A 59 -10.66 -24.01 4.09
C GLU A 59 -12.02 -23.30 4.20
N LYS A 60 -12.84 -23.75 5.16
CA LYS A 60 -14.11 -23.10 5.45
C LYS A 60 -13.89 -22.01 6.50
N PRO A 61 -14.50 -20.81 6.33
CA PRO A 61 -14.49 -19.80 7.36
C PRO A 61 -15.01 -20.36 8.69
N ALA A 62 -14.24 -20.18 9.75
CA ALA A 62 -14.66 -20.49 11.10
C ALA A 62 -15.54 -19.36 11.67
N ASP A 63 -16.38 -19.70 12.65
CA ASP A 63 -17.12 -18.70 13.41
C ASP A 63 -16.20 -18.08 14.48
N PRO A 64 -15.87 -16.78 14.42
CA PRO A 64 -14.97 -16.15 15.38
C PRO A 64 -15.45 -16.22 16.83
N ALA A 65 -16.77 -16.31 17.05
CA ALA A 65 -17.34 -16.39 18.40
C ALA A 65 -17.14 -17.77 19.06
N ASN A 66 -16.94 -18.81 18.25
CA ASN A 66 -16.75 -20.19 18.69
C ASN A 66 -15.34 -20.71 18.39
N TYR A 67 -14.42 -19.83 17.97
CA TYR A 67 -13.07 -20.19 17.57
C TYR A 67 -12.18 -20.46 18.79
N GLN A 68 -11.37 -21.52 18.71
CA GLN A 68 -10.40 -21.85 19.74
C GLN A 68 -9.08 -21.12 19.48
N TYR A 69 -8.97 -19.88 19.95
CA TYR A 69 -7.76 -19.08 19.76
C TYR A 69 -6.55 -19.64 20.53
N PRO A 70 -5.33 -19.52 19.97
CA PRO A 70 -4.09 -19.94 20.63
C PRO A 70 -3.69 -19.01 21.78
N PHE A 71 -4.10 -17.75 21.75
CA PHE A 71 -3.91 -16.81 22.85
C PHE A 71 -5.04 -16.94 23.87
N ALA A 72 -4.71 -16.93 25.16
CA ALA A 72 -5.74 -16.79 26.20
C ALA A 72 -6.33 -15.36 26.19
N LEU A 73 -7.65 -15.25 26.37
CA LEU A 73 -8.39 -13.98 26.34
C LEU A 73 -7.93 -12.99 27.43
N ASP A 74 -7.42 -13.51 28.53
CA ASP A 74 -6.86 -12.76 29.66
C ASP A 74 -5.32 -12.81 29.69
N SER A 75 -4.67 -13.16 28.58
CA SER A 75 -3.20 -13.07 28.50
C SER A 75 -2.75 -11.61 28.52
N GLN A 76 -1.50 -11.37 28.96
CA GLN A 76 -0.95 -10.01 28.99
C GLN A 76 -0.88 -9.40 27.59
N ASN A 77 -0.45 -10.17 26.59
CA ASN A 77 -0.38 -9.71 25.19
C ASN A 77 -1.73 -9.21 24.66
N VAL A 78 -2.82 -9.95 24.98
CA VAL A 78 -4.18 -9.55 24.58
C VAL A 78 -4.60 -8.26 25.27
N ARG A 79 -4.33 -8.13 26.57
CA ARG A 79 -4.63 -6.89 27.31
C ARG A 79 -3.84 -5.70 26.79
N ASP A 80 -2.55 -5.86 26.53
CA ASP A 80 -1.68 -4.79 26.04
C ASP A 80 -2.14 -4.30 24.66
N TYR A 81 -2.49 -5.24 23.77
CA TYR A 81 -3.05 -4.91 22.46
C TYR A 81 -4.40 -4.19 22.59
N ALA A 82 -5.32 -4.74 23.40
CA ALA A 82 -6.63 -4.16 23.66
C ALA A 82 -6.52 -2.73 24.20
N GLU A 83 -5.62 -2.51 25.16
CA GLU A 83 -5.37 -1.19 25.73
C GLU A 83 -4.75 -0.22 24.71
N TYR A 84 -3.76 -0.67 23.94
CA TYR A 84 -3.07 0.19 22.97
C TYR A 84 -4.02 0.65 21.85
N PHE A 85 -4.78 -0.28 21.27
CA PHE A 85 -5.68 -0.02 20.15
C PHE A 85 -7.11 0.35 20.57
N LYS A 86 -7.41 0.38 21.87
CA LYS A 86 -8.73 0.70 22.44
C LYS A 86 -9.85 -0.20 21.89
N VAL A 87 -9.57 -1.50 21.81
CA VAL A 87 -10.53 -2.54 21.43
C VAL A 87 -10.80 -3.47 22.62
N ASP A 88 -11.83 -4.31 22.53
CA ASP A 88 -12.07 -5.34 23.53
C ASP A 88 -11.06 -6.51 23.40
N ASN A 89 -10.97 -7.32 24.45
CA ASN A 89 -10.02 -8.44 24.48
C ASN A 89 -10.30 -9.50 23.40
N ALA A 90 -11.55 -9.71 22.98
CA ALA A 90 -11.85 -10.71 21.96
C ALA A 90 -11.37 -10.21 20.58
N THR A 91 -11.60 -8.94 20.28
CA THR A 91 -11.03 -8.28 19.09
C THR A 91 -9.50 -8.32 19.10
N ALA A 92 -8.87 -8.02 20.24
CA ALA A 92 -7.42 -8.09 20.39
C ALA A 92 -6.86 -9.52 20.21
N GLN A 93 -7.51 -10.52 20.80
CA GLN A 93 -7.16 -11.93 20.66
C GLN A 93 -7.24 -12.39 19.20
N HIS A 94 -8.31 -12.00 18.50
CA HIS A 94 -8.49 -12.27 17.08
C HIS A 94 -7.36 -11.64 16.26
N ASN A 95 -7.11 -10.35 16.44
CA ASN A 95 -6.11 -9.60 15.70
C ASN A 95 -4.68 -10.13 15.90
N LEU A 96 -4.31 -10.49 17.14
CA LEU A 96 -3.02 -11.12 17.42
C LEU A 96 -2.86 -12.45 16.69
N THR A 97 -3.95 -13.23 16.61
CA THR A 97 -3.92 -14.53 15.93
C THR A 97 -3.77 -14.34 14.41
N VAL A 98 -4.61 -13.49 13.82
CA VAL A 98 -4.60 -13.21 12.37
C VAL A 98 -3.30 -12.54 11.94
N SER A 99 -2.77 -11.60 12.73
CA SER A 99 -1.53 -10.89 12.38
C SER A 99 -0.32 -11.82 12.30
N MET A 100 -0.19 -12.78 13.21
CA MET A 100 0.89 -13.77 13.16
C MET A 100 0.81 -14.67 11.92
N ALA A 101 -0.40 -14.97 11.44
CA ALA A 101 -0.61 -15.80 10.26
C ALA A 101 -0.69 -15.00 8.94
N SER A 102 -0.67 -13.66 8.98
CA SER A 102 -0.87 -12.78 7.81
C SER A 102 0.15 -12.99 6.68
N ASN A 103 1.34 -13.48 7.02
CA ASN A 103 2.39 -13.78 6.04
C ASN A 103 1.99 -14.86 5.03
N GLU A 104 1.07 -15.77 5.41
CA GLU A 104 0.52 -16.78 4.50
C GLU A 104 -0.21 -16.10 3.32
N ALA A 105 -1.14 -15.19 3.63
CA ALA A 105 -1.92 -14.45 2.66
C ALA A 105 -1.03 -13.53 1.81
N LEU A 106 -0.09 -12.83 2.45
CA LEU A 106 0.85 -11.95 1.76
C LEU A 106 1.69 -12.73 0.74
N SER A 107 2.30 -13.85 1.13
CA SER A 107 3.17 -14.63 0.24
C SER A 107 2.43 -15.09 -1.01
N LYS A 108 1.18 -15.56 -0.87
CA LYS A 108 0.34 -15.95 -2.01
C LYS A 108 -0.05 -14.78 -2.91
N ALA A 109 -0.29 -13.61 -2.35
CA ALA A 109 -0.54 -12.41 -3.15
C ALA A 109 0.71 -11.96 -3.92
N LEU A 110 1.89 -12.06 -3.29
CA LEU A 110 3.17 -11.72 -3.92
C LEU A 110 3.49 -12.60 -5.12
N ASP A 111 3.13 -13.89 -5.09
CA ASP A 111 3.32 -14.81 -6.22
C ASP A 111 2.62 -14.33 -7.50
N GLN A 112 1.49 -13.60 -7.37
CA GLN A 112 0.77 -13.02 -8.50
C GLN A 112 1.28 -11.62 -8.88
N LEU A 113 1.65 -10.82 -7.87
CA LEU A 113 1.99 -9.41 -8.06
C LEU A 113 3.39 -9.22 -8.65
N SER A 114 4.36 -10.06 -8.30
CA SER A 114 5.73 -9.99 -8.82
C SER A 114 6.28 -8.55 -8.80
N GLU A 115 6.70 -8.01 -9.95
CA GLU A 115 7.25 -6.65 -10.11
C GLU A 115 6.25 -5.52 -9.84
N SER A 116 4.94 -5.80 -9.82
CA SER A 116 3.90 -4.80 -9.54
C SER A 116 3.69 -4.56 -8.03
N TYR A 117 4.31 -5.35 -7.15
CA TYR A 117 4.30 -5.12 -5.70
C TYR A 117 5.20 -3.93 -5.32
N VAL A 118 4.69 -3.03 -4.48
CA VAL A 118 5.43 -1.87 -3.98
C VAL A 118 5.66 -1.96 -2.47
N SER A 119 4.59 -2.19 -1.71
CA SER A 119 4.67 -2.36 -0.26
C SER A 119 3.40 -3.00 0.32
N HIS A 120 3.38 -3.30 1.61
CA HIS A 120 2.16 -3.68 2.32
C HIS A 120 2.13 -3.06 3.71
N GLU A 121 0.93 -3.02 4.30
CA GLU A 121 0.69 -2.72 5.70
C GLU A 121 -0.43 -3.62 6.23
N LEU A 122 -0.30 -4.08 7.46
CA LEU A 122 -1.37 -4.73 8.20
C LEU A 122 -1.97 -3.69 9.13
N THR A 123 -3.27 -3.44 9.04
CA THR A 123 -3.97 -2.54 9.94
C THR A 123 -4.30 -3.22 11.26
N ASP A 124 -4.62 -2.43 12.27
CA ASP A 124 -4.89 -2.91 13.63
C ASP A 124 -6.22 -2.35 14.16
N GLY A 125 -6.61 -2.77 15.37
CA GLY A 125 -7.84 -2.34 16.01
C GLY A 125 -9.09 -2.93 15.36
N ASN A 126 -10.12 -2.12 15.12
CA ASN A 126 -11.41 -2.62 14.62
C ASN A 126 -11.44 -2.95 13.12
N GLU A 127 -10.37 -2.63 12.37
CA GLU A 127 -10.35 -2.76 10.90
C GLU A 127 -9.15 -3.58 10.41
N MET A 128 -8.81 -4.68 11.09
CA MET A 128 -7.73 -5.60 10.69
C MET A 128 -7.90 -6.06 9.23
N LYS A 129 -6.95 -5.67 8.37
CA LYS A 129 -6.85 -6.04 6.96
C LYS A 129 -5.41 -5.92 6.48
N LEU A 130 -5.05 -6.74 5.50
CA LEU A 130 -3.79 -6.65 4.77
C LEU A 130 -3.98 -5.73 3.56
N ILE A 131 -3.37 -4.55 3.60
CA ILE A 131 -3.35 -3.62 2.47
C ILE A 131 -2.06 -3.83 1.69
N ILE A 132 -2.17 -4.12 0.40
CA ILE A 132 -1.03 -4.28 -0.50
C ILE A 132 -1.04 -3.11 -1.49
N HIS A 133 0.03 -2.32 -1.44
CA HIS A 133 0.28 -1.22 -2.34
C HIS A 133 0.99 -1.73 -3.60
N THR A 134 0.41 -1.42 -4.75
CA THR A 134 0.90 -1.86 -6.05
C THR A 134 1.17 -0.69 -6.98
N THR A 135 1.79 -0.97 -8.11
CA THR A 135 1.88 -0.05 -9.24
C THR A 135 0.48 0.22 -9.86
N PRO A 136 0.29 1.35 -10.56
CA PRO A 136 -1.01 1.72 -11.14
C PRO A 136 -1.57 0.79 -12.23
N ASP A 137 -0.75 -0.11 -12.79
CA ASP A 137 -1.17 -1.09 -13.80
C ASP A 137 -1.99 -2.25 -13.24
N ILE A 138 -2.07 -2.40 -11.91
CA ILE A 138 -2.93 -3.37 -11.22
C ILE A 138 -4.27 -2.71 -10.85
N ALA A 139 -5.38 -3.40 -11.09
CA ALA A 139 -6.70 -2.92 -10.68
C ALA A 139 -6.91 -3.04 -9.16
N ALA A 140 -7.49 -2.00 -8.55
CA ALA A 140 -7.95 -2.06 -7.16
C ALA A 140 -8.98 -3.18 -6.98
N SER A 141 -8.83 -3.97 -5.93
CA SER A 141 -9.70 -5.11 -5.63
C SER A 141 -9.54 -5.54 -4.18
N SER A 142 -10.46 -6.37 -3.69
CA SER A 142 -10.44 -6.91 -2.33
C SER A 142 -10.81 -8.39 -2.31
N TYR A 143 -10.30 -9.11 -1.32
CA TYR A 143 -10.56 -10.52 -1.14
C TYR A 143 -10.48 -10.95 0.32
N ASP A 144 -11.45 -11.75 0.75
CA ASP A 144 -11.48 -12.32 2.10
C ASP A 144 -10.75 -13.67 2.09
N TYR A 145 -9.48 -13.64 2.49
CA TYR A 145 -8.64 -14.83 2.51
C TYR A 145 -8.90 -15.67 3.75
N VAL A 146 -9.21 -16.95 3.58
CA VAL A 146 -9.37 -17.91 4.69
C VAL A 146 -8.02 -18.56 4.98
N LEU A 147 -7.46 -18.30 6.16
CA LEU A 147 -6.16 -18.82 6.59
C LEU A 147 -6.17 -20.35 6.66
N SER A 148 -5.08 -20.98 6.23
CA SER A 148 -4.91 -22.44 6.26
C SER A 148 -3.84 -22.93 7.21
N ASP A 149 -2.97 -22.04 7.67
CA ASP A 149 -2.01 -22.33 8.74
C ASP A 149 -2.73 -22.78 10.01
N ASP A 150 -2.28 -23.88 10.61
CA ASP A 150 -2.91 -24.50 11.78
C ASP A 150 -3.07 -23.53 12.96
N PHE A 151 -2.23 -22.50 13.07
CA PHE A 151 -2.30 -21.47 14.11
C PHE A 151 -3.56 -20.60 14.04
N ALA A 152 -4.03 -20.30 12.82
CA ALA A 152 -5.15 -19.40 12.56
C ALA A 152 -6.18 -19.99 11.59
N LYS A 153 -6.15 -21.31 11.39
CA LYS A 153 -6.90 -22.04 10.38
C LYS A 153 -8.38 -21.69 10.42
N GLY A 154 -8.94 -21.30 9.28
CA GLY A 154 -10.35 -20.93 9.14
C GLY A 154 -10.66 -19.46 9.51
N LEU A 155 -9.76 -18.73 10.15
CA LEU A 155 -9.94 -17.28 10.34
C LEU A 155 -9.78 -16.54 9.01
N VAL A 156 -10.51 -15.44 8.88
CA VAL A 156 -10.53 -14.62 7.67
C VAL A 156 -9.62 -13.41 7.84
N LEU A 157 -8.72 -13.19 6.89
CA LEU A 157 -7.93 -11.99 6.74
C LEU A 157 -8.40 -11.24 5.47
N PRO A 158 -9.06 -10.08 5.60
CA PRO A 158 -9.38 -9.25 4.46
C PRO A 158 -8.11 -8.71 3.81
N ILE A 159 -8.03 -8.80 2.49
CA ILE A 159 -6.95 -8.25 1.65
C ILE A 159 -7.52 -7.12 0.80
N GLU A 160 -6.79 -6.01 0.71
CA GLU A 160 -7.12 -4.86 -0.14
C GLU A 160 -5.92 -4.49 -1.03
N ILE A 161 -6.14 -4.42 -2.34
CA ILE A 161 -5.14 -3.97 -3.32
C ILE A 161 -5.34 -2.49 -3.60
N LYS A 162 -4.30 -1.69 -3.31
CA LYS A 162 -4.27 -0.24 -3.56
C LYS A 162 -3.24 0.11 -4.63
N PRO A 163 -3.65 0.48 -5.85
CA PRO A 163 -2.75 0.88 -6.92
C PRO A 163 -2.30 2.34 -6.78
N ASP A 164 -1.67 2.68 -5.66
CA ASP A 164 -1.28 4.05 -5.29
C ASP A 164 0.25 4.28 -5.32
N GLY A 165 1.04 3.24 -5.59
CA GLY A 165 2.50 3.32 -5.59
C GLY A 165 3.13 3.71 -4.25
N LYS A 166 2.38 3.64 -3.14
CA LYS A 166 2.88 4.01 -1.81
C LYS A 166 3.94 3.01 -1.37
N LYS A 167 5.11 3.52 -1.00
CA LYS A 167 6.18 2.75 -0.37
C LYS A 167 5.96 2.69 1.14
N SER A 168 6.35 1.59 1.79
CA SER A 168 6.34 1.50 3.24
C SER A 168 7.15 2.66 3.81
N LYS A 169 6.56 3.41 4.74
CA LYS A 169 7.31 4.35 5.58
C LYS A 169 8.03 3.54 6.65
N ALA A 170 9.00 2.73 6.25
CA ALA A 170 9.94 2.17 7.20
C ALA A 170 10.72 3.36 7.79
N LYS A 171 10.36 3.80 8.99
CA LYS A 171 11.34 4.50 9.83
C LYS A 171 12.42 3.47 10.06
N ALA A 172 13.58 3.64 9.42
CA ALA A 172 14.78 2.92 9.82
C ALA A 172 14.88 3.07 11.34
N HIS A 173 14.80 1.96 12.06
CA HIS A 173 15.15 1.93 13.47
C HIS A 173 16.62 2.36 13.51
N GLY A 174 16.82 3.66 13.75
CA GLY A 174 18.14 4.22 13.97
C GLY A 174 18.76 3.44 15.10
N GLU A 175 19.85 2.77 14.76
CA GLU A 175 20.86 2.23 15.67
C GLU A 175 20.90 3.07 16.94
N MET A 176 20.38 2.52 18.04
CA MET A 176 20.68 3.03 19.37
C MET A 176 22.15 2.72 19.58
N VAL A 177 23.01 3.65 19.17
CA VAL A 177 24.42 3.66 19.55
C VAL A 177 24.44 3.87 21.07
N GLU A 178 24.97 2.86 21.77
CA GLU A 178 25.19 2.85 23.22
C GLU A 178 25.97 4.07 23.72
#